data_AF-A0A960PL77-F1
#
_entry.id   AF-A0A960PL77-F1
#
_cell.length_a   1.000
_cell.length_b   1.000
_cell.length_c   1.000
_cell.angle_alpha   90.00
_cell.angle_beta   90.00
_cell.angle_gamma   90.00
#
_symmetry.space_group_name_H-M   'P 1'
#
loop_
_entity.id
_entity.type
_entity.pdbx_description
1 polymer ?
#
loop_
_entity_poly.entity_id
_entity_poly.type
_entity_poly.pdbx_seq_one_letter_code
_entity_poly.pdbx_strand_id
1 'polypeptide(L)' 'MSDSVGQYLNEIGAVALLNAQEERELSQVIERGVAARERIAAGTGTAEDRRLDRAAARAKDRFIRANLRLV' A
#
# COMPACT_ATOMS: atom_id res chain seq x y z
N MET A 1 30.28 -20.37 -5.29
CA MET A 1 29.70 -19.24 -6.02
C MET A 1 28.37 -18.95 -5.37
N SER A 2 28.24 -17.80 -4.70
CA SER A 2 27.00 -17.42 -4.00
C SER A 2 25.95 -17.09 -5.06
N ASP A 3 24.92 -17.94 -5.16
CA ASP A 3 23.82 -17.75 -6.11
C ASP A 3 23.05 -16.47 -5.77
N SER A 4 23.46 -15.38 -6.41
CA SER A 4 22.74 -14.09 -6.43
C SER A 4 21.29 -14.27 -6.87
N VAL A 5 21.02 -15.29 -7.69
CA VAL A 5 19.68 -15.70 -8.12
C VAL A 5 18.86 -16.29 -6.97
N GLY A 6 19.45 -17.14 -6.13
CA GLY A 6 18.75 -17.75 -4.99
C GLY A 6 18.40 -16.75 -3.89
N GLN A 7 19.24 -15.72 -3.71
CA GLN A 7 18.97 -14.62 -2.79
C GLN A 7 17.89 -13.68 -3.36
N TYR A 8 17.94 -13.38 -4.65
CA TYR A 8 16.91 -12.58 -5.35
C TYR A 8 15.53 -13.28 -5.35
N LEU A 9 15.49 -14.60 -5.55
CA LEU A 9 14.25 -15.39 -5.45
C LEU A 9 13.70 -15.48 -4.02
N ASN A 10 14.57 -15.49 -3.00
CA ASN A 10 14.11 -15.42 -1.60
C ASN A 10 13.57 -14.02 -1.25
N GLU A 11 14.19 -12.95 -1.74
CA GLU A 11 13.67 -11.58 -1.58
C GLU A 11 12.36 -11.37 -2.35
N ILE A 12 12.15 -12.10 -3.44
CA ILE A 12 10.88 -12.08 -4.18
C ILE A 12 9.80 -12.94 -3.51
N GLY A 13 10.15 -14.14 -3.03
CA GLY A 13 9.25 -15.01 -2.27
C GLY A 13 8.85 -14.47 -0.90
N ALA A 14 9.64 -13.55 -0.31
CA ALA A 14 9.35 -12.94 0.99
C ALA A 14 8.27 -11.83 0.96
N VAL A 15 7.94 -11.31 -0.22
CA VAL A 15 6.79 -10.41 -0.41
C VAL A 15 5.77 -11.17 -1.24
N ALA A 16 4.90 -11.91 -0.55
CA ALA A 16 3.79 -12.61 -1.17
C ALA A 16 3.02 -11.62 -2.07
N LEU A 17 2.65 -12.07 -3.28
CA LEU A 17 1.56 -11.44 -4.02
C LEU A 17 0.41 -11.23 -3.04
N LEU A 18 -0.19 -10.04 -3.03
CA LEU A 18 -1.27 -9.76 -2.09
C LEU A 18 -2.34 -10.83 -2.25
N ASN A 19 -2.73 -11.47 -1.16
CA ASN A 19 -3.93 -12.29 -1.20
C ASN A 19 -5.17 -11.37 -1.27
N ALA A 20 -6.31 -11.92 -1.70
CA ALA A 20 -7.54 -11.13 -1.89
C ALA A 20 -8.02 -10.41 -0.61
N GLN A 21 -7.64 -10.88 0.58
CA GLN A 21 -7.95 -10.21 1.84
C GLN A 21 -7.06 -8.98 2.06
N GLU A 22 -5.75 -9.11 1.82
CA GLU A 22 -4.81 -7.98 1.91
C GLU A 22 -5.13 -6.89 0.89
N GLU A 23 -5.52 -7.28 -0.33
CA GLU A 23 -5.97 -6.32 -1.35
C GLU A 23 -7.16 -5.51 -0.86
N ARG A 24 -8.18 -6.17 -0.30
CA ARG A 24 -9.36 -5.49 0.26
C ARG A 24 -9.00 -4.56 1.40
N GLU A 25 -8.12 -4.97 2.30
CA GLU A 25 -7.67 -4.13 3.41
C GLU A 25 -6.93 -2.88 2.92
N LEU A 26 -6.02 -3.05 1.95
CA LEU A 26 -5.32 -1.92 1.34
C LEU A 26 -6.29 -0.98 0.61
N SER A 27 -7.26 -1.52 -0.14
CA SER A 27 -8.30 -0.72 -0.80
C SER A 27 -9.11 0.09 0.21
N GLN A 28 -9.54 -0.50 1.33
CA GLN A 28 -10.27 0.21 2.38
C GLN A 28 -9.44 1.33 3.01
N VAL A 29 -8.14 1.09 3.25
CA VAL A 29 -7.24 2.13 3.77
C VAL A 29 -7.08 3.28 2.77
N ILE A 30 -6.95 2.96 1.48
CA ILE A 30 -6.85 3.95 0.40
C ILE A 30 -8.12 4.81 0.34
N GLU A 31 -9.31 4.19 0.34
CA GLU A 31 -10.60 4.89 0.32
C GLU A 31 -10.77 5.83 1.51
N ARG A 32 -10.46 5.36 2.72
CA ARG A 32 -10.52 6.20 3.93
C ARG A 32 -9.59 7.40 3.85
N GLY A 33 -8.39 7.23 3.29
CA GLY A 33 -7.47 8.35 3.10
C GLY A 33 -7.88 9.31 1.98
N VAL A 34 -8.58 8.85 0.95
CA VAL A 34 -9.18 9.74 -0.07
C VAL A 34 -10.24 10.63 0.58
N ALA A 35 -11.18 10.05 1.33
CA ALA A 35 -12.19 10.83 2.07
C ALA A 35 -11.55 11.79 3.09
N ALA A 36 -10.47 11.37 3.74
CA ALA A 36 -9.71 12.23 4.66
C ALA A 36 -9.04 13.41 3.92
N ARG A 37 -8.46 13.17 2.74
CA ARG A 37 -7.86 14.21 1.87
C ARG A 37 -8.91 15.25 1.45
N GLU A 38 -10.12 14.81 1.12
CA GLU A 38 -11.23 15.70 0.77
C GLU A 38 -11.62 16.61 1.95
N ARG A 39 -11.72 16.06 3.17
CA ARG A 39 -11.96 16.86 4.38
C ARG A 39 -10.83 17.86 4.65
N ILE A 40 -9.57 17.46 4.47
CA ILE A 40 -8.41 18.36 4.58
C ILE A 40 -8.51 19.50 3.56
N ALA A 41 -8.81 19.19 2.30
CA ALA A 41 -8.96 20.18 1.24
C ALA A 41 -10.14 21.15 1.48
N ALA A 42 -11.22 20.65 2.08
CA ALA A 42 -12.37 21.45 2.48
C ALA A 42 -12.13 22.31 3.75
N GLY A 43 -10.93 22.24 4.35
CA GLY A 43 -10.60 22.99 5.57
C GLY A 43 -11.19 22.42 6.86
N THR A 44 -11.89 21.28 6.80
CA THR A 44 -12.49 20.59 7.96
C THR A 44 -11.65 19.41 8.47
N GLY A 45 -10.46 19.22 7.90
CA GLY A 45 -9.58 18.09 8.21
C GLY A 45 -8.94 18.16 9.60
N THR A 46 -8.93 17.01 10.26
CA THR A 46 -8.34 16.81 11.59
C THR A 46 -6.89 16.29 11.52
N ALA A 47 -6.23 16.17 12.68
CA ALA A 47 -4.94 15.50 12.77
C ALA A 47 -5.04 14.00 12.38
N GLU A 48 -6.19 13.37 12.64
CA GLU A 48 -6.46 12.00 12.26
C GLU A 48 -6.61 11.86 10.74
N ASP A 49 -7.28 12.80 10.09
CA ASP A 49 -7.39 12.81 8.63
C ASP A 49 -6.00 12.87 7.96
N ARG A 50 -5.06 13.63 8.52
CA ARG A 50 -3.67 13.66 8.01
C ARG A 50 -2.94 12.34 8.24
N ARG A 51 -3.27 11.59 9.29
CA ARG A 51 -2.72 10.25 9.52
C ARG A 51 -3.29 9.26 8.50
N LEU A 52 -4.60 9.32 8.26
CA LEU A 52 -5.29 8.50 7.26
C LEU A 52 -4.77 8.76 5.84
N ASP A 53 -4.58 10.03 5.45
CA ASP A 53 -4.03 10.38 4.14
C ASP A 53 -2.62 9.80 3.93
N ARG A 54 -1.74 9.93 4.94
CA ARG A 54 -0.40 9.31 4.89
C ARG A 54 -0.45 7.78 4.87
N ALA A 55 -1.40 7.17 5.59
CA ALA A 55 -1.58 5.72 5.57
C ALA A 55 -2.04 5.24 4.20
N ALA A 56 -2.98 5.94 3.56
CA ALA A 56 -3.43 5.66 2.20
C ALA A 56 -2.31 5.81 1.17
N ALA A 57 -1.44 6.81 1.30
CA ALA A 57 -0.28 6.95 0.43
C ALA A 57 0.65 5.72 0.48
N ARG A 58 0.94 5.23 1.70
CA ARG A 58 1.73 3.99 1.89
C ARG A 58 1.01 2.75 1.38
N ALA A 59 -0.29 2.64 1.61
CA ALA A 59 -1.11 1.52 1.15
C ALA A 59 -1.14 1.46 -0.39
N LYS A 60 -1.30 2.60 -1.05
CA LYS A 60 -1.27 2.71 -2.52
C LYS A 60 0.08 2.29 -3.09
N ASP A 61 1.19 2.73 -2.49
CA ASP A 61 2.53 2.33 -2.89
C ASP A 61 2.74 0.81 -2.75
N ARG A 62 2.32 0.21 -1.63
CA ARG A 62 2.34 -1.25 -1.44
C ARG A 62 1.49 -1.97 -2.48
N PHE A 63 0.28 -1.49 -2.74
CA PHE A 63 -0.65 -2.09 -3.70
C PHE A 63 -0.06 -2.12 -5.12
N ILE A 64 0.54 -0.99 -5.55
CA ILE A 64 1.19 -0.88 -6.87
C ILE A 64 2.39 -1.82 -6.95
N ARG A 65 3.28 -1.83 -5.95
CA ARG A 65 4.48 -2.69 -5.98
C ARG A 65 4.15 -4.18 -6.02
N ALA A 66 3.08 -4.59 -5.33
CA ALA A 66 2.61 -5.98 -5.36
C ALA A 66 2.03 -6.37 -6.72
N ASN A 67 1.31 -5.47 -7.38
CA ASN A 67 0.68 -5.73 -8.69
C ASN A 67 1.63 -5.56 -9.88
N LEU A 68 2.69 -4.74 -9.78
CA LEU A 68 3.71 -4.63 -10.83
C LEU A 68 4.58 -5.89 -10.97
N ARG A 69 4.56 -6.81 -10.00
CA ARG A 69 5.18 -8.15 -10.11
C ARG A 69 4.35 -9.16 -10.90
N LEU A 70 3.12 -8.82 -11.27
CA LEU A 70 2.21 -9.66 -12.05
C LEU A 70 2.30 -9.41 -13.57
N VAL A 71 3.12 -8.44 -14.02
CA VAL A 71 3.24 -8.02 -15.42
C VAL A 71 4.45 -8.68 -16.10
#